data_AF-A0A6I9XYI0-F1
#
_entry.id   AF-A0A6I9XYI0-F1
#
_cell.length_a   1.000
_cell.length_b   1.000
_cell.length_c   1.000
_cell.angle_alpha   90.00
_cell.angle_beta   90.00
_cell.angle_gamma   90.00
#
_symmetry.space_group_name_H-M   'P 1'
#
loop_
_entity.id
_entity.type
_entity.pdbx_description
1 polymer ?
#
loop_
_entity_poly.entity_id
_entity_poly.type
_entity_poly.pdbx_seq_one_letter_code
_entity_poly.pdbx_strand_id
1 'polypeptide(L)'
;MPALSASSHNHSLQPVALQGLLTSGVEFESLPAALSLPAESGLYPVTLVGVPQCPGQINVNGYHTSVFGVFSDCLLDKLPGIKTTGCTVEVIPSLPRLQISTSLPRSARTLQPSSGDEITTSVSVQLYNGETQPLIIKLENIGTEPLEKLEVTSKMVNLKGKLFGDFLSWNLEDTLSQFPLKPGSVAVFTVYIKVKLDFSCHENLLQDLNDDGISVSGLPLSSPFRQVIKPRIENKPMNPQEATKVGDFSHIKTLEAILNFRYSGGQGHTDGYYRNLSLGLHVEVEPSVFFTRVSTLPATSTRQCHLLLDVFNYTEHELMISAKNNEDLVLHAGECQR
;
A
#
# COMPACT_ATOMS: atom_id res chain seq x y z
N MET A 1 70.51 44.20 0.22
CA MET A 1 69.77 43.37 1.19
C MET A 1 69.13 44.34 2.17
N PRO A 2 67.79 44.45 2.24
CA PRO A 2 66.85 43.34 2.28
C PRO A 2 65.97 43.23 1.02
N ALA A 3 65.64 42.00 0.67
CA ALA A 3 64.66 41.64 -0.34
C ALA A 3 63.26 41.65 0.28
N LEU A 4 62.31 42.36 -0.32
CA LEU A 4 60.89 42.24 -0.02
C LEU A 4 60.31 41.20 -0.99
N SER A 5 60.15 39.97 -0.50
CA SER A 5 59.38 38.93 -1.16
C SER A 5 57.89 39.22 -0.97
N ALA A 6 57.22 39.66 -2.03
CA ALA A 6 55.76 39.65 -2.08
C ALA A 6 55.30 38.32 -2.69
N SER A 7 54.94 37.36 -1.83
CA SER A 7 54.25 36.14 -2.23
C SER A 7 52.82 36.50 -2.66
N SER A 8 52.58 36.60 -3.96
CA SER A 8 51.21 36.59 -4.49
C SER A 8 50.62 35.21 -4.21
N HIS A 9 49.77 35.12 -3.19
CA HIS A 9 48.92 33.96 -2.98
C HIS A 9 48.01 33.84 -4.20
N ASN A 10 48.30 32.86 -5.06
CA ASN A 10 47.39 32.39 -6.10
C ASN A 10 46.12 31.88 -5.41
N HIS A 11 45.17 32.77 -5.14
CA HIS A 11 43.79 32.36 -5.05
C HIS A 11 43.41 31.90 -6.46
N SER A 12 43.37 30.57 -6.66
CA SER A 12 42.83 30.00 -7.88
C SER A 12 41.37 30.43 -7.97
N LEU A 13 41.10 31.49 -8.73
CA LEU A 13 39.75 31.82 -9.18
C LEU A 13 39.33 30.64 -10.06
N GLN A 14 38.58 29.69 -9.49
CA GLN A 14 37.94 28.67 -10.29
C GLN A 14 36.98 29.38 -11.24
N PRO A 15 37.08 29.17 -12.56
CA PRO A 15 36.14 29.76 -13.50
C PRO A 15 34.73 29.27 -13.16
N VAL A 16 33.82 30.19 -12.85
CA VAL A 16 32.41 29.86 -12.77
C VAL A 16 31.87 29.90 -14.20
N ALA A 17 31.53 28.73 -14.74
CA ALA A 17 30.83 28.62 -16.01
C ALA A 17 29.32 28.67 -15.74
N LEU A 18 28.62 29.58 -16.39
CA LEU A 18 27.16 29.60 -16.41
C LEU A 18 26.68 28.82 -17.63
N GLN A 19 25.89 27.77 -17.43
CA GLN A 19 25.33 26.98 -18.51
C GLN A 19 23.80 27.05 -18.51
N GLY A 20 23.20 26.97 -19.70
CA GLY A 20 21.76 26.92 -19.91
C GLY A 20 21.41 26.14 -21.17
N LEU A 21 20.17 25.68 -21.28
CA LEU A 21 19.70 24.91 -22.42
C LEU A 21 19.37 25.82 -23.60
N LEU A 22 19.71 25.36 -24.81
CA LEU A 22 19.25 25.95 -26.06
C LEU A 22 18.07 25.12 -26.56
N THR A 23 16.88 25.71 -26.50
CA THR A 23 15.62 25.04 -26.87
C THR A 23 14.92 25.80 -27.99
N SER A 24 14.08 25.07 -28.74
CA SER A 24 13.16 25.65 -29.72
C SER A 24 11.79 24.98 -29.59
N GLY A 25 10.75 25.62 -30.10
CA GLY A 25 9.36 25.16 -29.95
C GLY A 25 8.60 26.05 -28.97
N VAL A 26 7.95 25.46 -27.97
CA VAL A 26 7.22 26.21 -26.94
C VAL A 26 8.15 27.00 -26.02
N GLU A 27 7.60 28.03 -25.37
CA GLU A 27 8.36 28.91 -24.49
C GLU A 27 8.93 28.12 -23.30
N PHE A 28 10.25 28.21 -23.13
CA PHE A 28 11.01 27.48 -22.13
C PHE A 28 12.01 28.42 -21.47
N GLU A 29 11.89 28.54 -20.15
CA GLU A 29 12.81 29.33 -19.34
C GLU A 29 13.94 28.44 -18.85
N SER A 30 15.13 28.59 -19.44
CA SER A 30 16.33 27.90 -18.94
C SER A 30 16.79 28.55 -17.64
N LEU A 31 16.93 27.76 -16.58
CA LEU A 31 17.49 28.23 -15.32
C LEU A 31 19.03 28.11 -15.39
N PRO A 32 19.77 29.18 -15.09
CA PRO A 32 21.22 29.19 -15.20
C PRO A 32 21.85 28.25 -14.15
N ALA A 33 22.70 27.33 -14.61
CA ALA A 33 23.52 26.47 -13.76
C ALA A 33 24.92 27.05 -13.62
N ALA A 34 25.32 27.42 -12.39
CA ALA A 34 26.67 27.86 -12.09
C ALA A 34 27.56 26.65 -11.75
N LEU A 35 28.62 26.45 -12.54
CA LEU A 35 29.53 25.32 -12.42
C LEU A 35 30.91 25.83 -12.07
N SER A 36 31.48 25.31 -10.99
CA SER A 36 32.90 25.49 -10.67
C SER A 36 33.63 24.21 -11.06
N LEU A 37 34.38 24.27 -12.15
CA LEU A 37 35.14 23.13 -12.66
C LEU A 37 36.59 23.18 -12.12
N PRO A 38 37.08 22.11 -11.46
CA PRO A 38 38.49 21.98 -11.12
C PRO A 38 39.40 22.02 -12.36
N ALA A 39 40.66 22.44 -12.17
CA ALA A 39 41.68 22.27 -13.20
C ALA A 39 41.84 20.77 -13.53
N GLU A 40 41.98 20.43 -14.81
CA GLU A 40 42.06 19.03 -15.30
C GLU A 40 40.79 18.18 -15.05
N SER A 41 39.62 18.82 -14.99
CA SER A 41 38.35 18.10 -15.01
C SER A 41 38.24 17.26 -16.29
N GLY A 42 38.11 15.94 -16.14
CA GLY A 42 37.67 15.04 -17.21
C GLY A 42 36.19 15.28 -17.57
N LEU A 43 35.51 14.23 -18.04
CA LEU A 43 34.06 14.31 -18.26
C LEU A 43 33.34 14.61 -16.94
N TYR A 44 32.68 15.77 -16.87
CA TYR A 44 31.94 16.21 -15.68
C TYR A 44 30.43 16.25 -15.99
N PRO A 45 29.60 15.45 -15.30
CA PRO A 45 28.16 15.46 -15.53
C PRO A 45 27.55 16.77 -15.04
N VAL A 46 26.73 17.38 -15.90
CA VAL A 46 26.01 18.61 -15.60
C VAL A 46 24.51 18.35 -15.75
N THR A 47 23.72 18.79 -14.78
CA THR A 47 22.27 18.82 -14.89
C THR A 47 21.83 20.25 -15.15
N LEU A 48 21.28 20.48 -16.35
CA LEU A 48 20.64 21.74 -16.70
C LEU A 48 19.13 21.58 -16.50
N VAL A 49 18.52 22.59 -15.90
CA VAL A 49 17.09 22.59 -15.57
C VAL A 49 16.42 23.82 -16.16
N GLY A 50 15.12 23.71 -16.41
CA GLY A 50 14.32 24.84 -16.87
C GLY A 50 12.84 24.52 -16.78
N VAL A 51 12.03 25.54 -17.03
CA VAL A 51 10.58 25.50 -16.82
C VAL A 51 9.87 25.76 -18.15
N PRO A 52 9.09 24.80 -18.67
CA PRO A 52 8.20 25.07 -19.79
C PRO A 52 7.05 25.97 -19.33
N GLN A 53 6.74 27.01 -20.10
CA GLN A 53 5.70 27.98 -19.75
C GLN A 53 4.32 27.60 -20.33
N CYS A 54 4.30 26.80 -21.40
CA CYS A 54 3.06 26.32 -22.02
C CYS A 54 3.18 24.89 -22.57
N PRO A 55 2.03 24.21 -22.77
CA PRO A 55 2.00 22.88 -23.38
C PRO A 55 2.44 22.91 -24.83
N GLY A 56 3.06 21.81 -25.28
CA GLY A 56 3.51 21.59 -26.65
C GLY A 56 4.94 21.04 -26.73
N GLN A 57 5.53 21.10 -27.92
CA GLN A 57 6.79 20.43 -28.20
C GLN A 57 8.00 21.33 -27.93
N ILE A 58 8.98 20.81 -27.19
CA ILE A 58 10.30 21.41 -26.95
C ILE A 58 11.34 20.54 -27.64
N ASN A 59 12.13 21.16 -28.51
CA ASN A 59 13.32 20.54 -29.08
C ASN A 59 14.55 21.11 -28.37
N VAL A 60 15.26 20.25 -27.66
CA VAL A 60 16.56 20.56 -27.06
C VAL A 60 17.63 20.42 -28.14
N ASN A 61 18.18 21.56 -28.53
CA ASN A 61 19.12 21.68 -29.65
C ASN A 61 20.58 21.73 -29.17
N GLY A 62 20.82 22.06 -27.91
CA GLY A 62 22.15 22.31 -27.39
C GLY A 62 22.14 22.92 -26.00
N TYR A 63 23.27 23.51 -25.64
CA TYR A 63 23.43 24.32 -24.43
C TYR A 63 24.28 25.54 -24.75
N HIS A 64 24.02 26.64 -24.06
CA HIS A 64 24.90 27.79 -24.06
C HIS A 64 25.79 27.71 -22.82
N THR A 65 27.02 28.21 -22.92
CA THR A 65 27.95 28.37 -21.81
C THR A 65 28.49 29.79 -21.79
N SER A 66 28.66 30.37 -20.61
CA SER A 66 29.30 31.67 -20.40
C SER A 66 30.40 31.53 -19.36
N VAL A 67 31.64 31.84 -19.75
CA VAL A 67 32.81 31.79 -18.86
C VAL A 67 33.53 33.13 -18.97
N PHE A 68 33.72 33.82 -17.85
CA PHE A 68 34.32 35.17 -17.81
C PHE A 68 33.67 36.18 -18.78
N GLY A 69 32.35 36.07 -19.00
CA GLY A 69 31.60 36.93 -19.91
C GLY A 69 31.72 36.56 -21.39
N VAL A 70 32.45 35.51 -21.74
CA VAL A 70 32.50 34.95 -23.09
C VAL A 70 31.39 33.92 -23.24
N PHE A 71 30.47 34.15 -24.17
CA PHE A 71 29.35 33.27 -24.47
C PHE A 71 29.69 32.33 -25.63
N SER A 72 29.30 31.07 -25.53
CA SER A 72 29.44 30.06 -26.57
C SER A 72 28.20 29.17 -26.63
N ASP A 73 27.66 29.01 -27.82
CA ASP A 73 26.54 28.11 -28.09
C ASP A 73 27.04 26.78 -28.64
N CYS A 74 26.74 25.71 -27.93
CA CYS A 74 27.12 24.34 -28.28
C CYS A 74 25.88 23.58 -28.76
N LEU A 75 25.70 23.49 -30.07
CA LEU A 75 24.61 22.73 -30.69
C LEU A 75 24.97 21.24 -30.79
N LEU A 76 24.01 20.36 -30.49
CA LEU A 76 24.19 18.90 -30.46
C LEU A 76 24.55 18.32 -31.83
N ASP A 77 23.98 18.88 -32.90
CA ASP A 77 24.21 18.46 -34.29
C ASP A 77 25.63 18.74 -34.79
N LYS A 78 26.34 19.68 -34.14
CA LYS A 78 27.72 20.05 -34.43
C LYS A 78 28.73 19.33 -33.55
N LEU A 79 28.29 18.51 -32.59
CA LEU A 79 29.19 17.80 -31.68
C LEU A 79 29.69 16.48 -32.30
N PRO A 80 31.03 16.29 -32.38
CA PRO A 80 31.60 15.07 -32.94
C PRO A 80 31.25 13.87 -32.05
N GLY A 81 30.70 12.81 -32.67
CA GLY A 81 30.34 11.56 -31.98
C GLY A 81 28.88 11.48 -31.49
N ILE A 82 28.10 12.56 -31.58
CA ILE A 82 26.66 12.55 -31.29
C ILE A 82 25.90 12.35 -32.60
N LYS A 83 25.11 11.26 -32.69
CA LYS A 83 24.31 10.92 -33.90
C LYS A 83 22.89 11.50 -33.88
N THR A 84 22.48 12.07 -32.76
CA THR A 84 21.13 12.61 -32.54
C THR A 84 21.12 14.11 -32.80
N THR A 85 20.20 14.57 -33.65
CA THR A 85 20.02 15.99 -34.02
C THR A 85 19.28 16.82 -32.97
N GLY A 86 19.02 16.26 -31.79
CA GLY A 86 18.27 16.89 -30.71
C GLY A 86 17.47 15.88 -29.90
N CYS A 87 16.90 16.34 -28.78
CA CYS A 87 15.93 15.59 -27.99
C CYS A 87 14.60 16.33 -28.01
N THR A 88 13.54 15.66 -28.41
CA THR A 88 12.19 16.21 -28.45
C THR A 88 11.43 15.80 -27.19
N VAL A 89 10.91 16.79 -26.48
CA VAL A 89 10.12 16.64 -25.25
C VAL A 89 8.73 17.20 -25.51
N GLU A 90 7.70 16.43 -25.20
CA GLU A 90 6.31 16.86 -25.28
C GLU A 90 5.83 17.28 -23.89
N VAL A 91 5.46 18.55 -23.76
CA VAL A 91 4.88 19.11 -22.54
C VAL A 91 3.37 18.98 -22.64
N ILE A 92 2.79 18.12 -21.81
CA ILE A 92 1.34 17.94 -21.76
C ILE A 92 0.66 19.10 -21.02
N PRO A 93 -0.64 19.35 -21.26
CA PRO A 93 -1.37 20.32 -20.47
C PRO A 93 -1.39 20.00 -18.98
N SER A 94 -1.58 21.05 -18.17
CA SER A 94 -1.75 20.91 -16.74
C SER A 94 -2.93 19.99 -16.41
N LEU A 95 -2.76 19.20 -15.36
CA LEU A 95 -3.78 18.32 -14.81
C LEU A 95 -4.01 18.70 -13.34
N PRO A 96 -5.21 18.45 -12.78
CA PRO A 96 -5.46 18.66 -11.36
C PRO A 96 -4.47 17.87 -10.52
N ARG A 97 -4.23 18.30 -9.28
CA ARG A 97 -3.32 17.63 -8.34
C ARG A 97 -4.09 17.32 -7.07
N LEU A 98 -4.19 16.05 -6.71
CA LEU A 98 -4.90 15.63 -5.51
C LEU A 98 -3.94 15.28 -4.37
N GLN A 99 -4.31 15.72 -3.17
CA GLN A 99 -3.74 15.28 -1.91
C GLN A 99 -4.77 14.42 -1.16
N ILE A 100 -4.35 13.25 -0.68
CA ILE A 100 -5.20 12.34 0.11
C ILE A 100 -4.95 12.55 1.60
N SER A 101 -6.05 12.59 2.36
CA SER A 101 -6.02 12.30 3.80
C SER A 101 -7.12 11.31 4.18
N THR A 102 -6.93 10.55 5.25
CA THR A 102 -7.79 9.43 5.65
C THR A 102 -8.17 9.50 7.13
N SER A 103 -9.29 8.89 7.52
CA SER A 103 -9.68 8.74 8.94
C SER A 103 -8.89 7.65 9.69
N LEU A 104 -8.28 6.70 8.98
CA LEU A 104 -7.51 5.61 9.59
C LEU A 104 -6.03 5.99 9.79
N PRO A 105 -5.35 5.38 10.78
CA PRO A 105 -3.94 5.64 11.05
C PRO A 105 -3.06 5.14 9.90
N ARG A 106 -1.92 5.82 9.71
CA ARG A 106 -0.92 5.46 8.69
C ARG A 106 -0.28 4.12 9.03
N SER A 107 -0.12 3.27 8.03
CA SER A 107 0.59 2.00 8.13
C SER A 107 2.05 2.17 7.70
N ALA A 108 2.96 1.54 8.45
CA ALA A 108 4.38 1.42 8.07
C ALA A 108 4.62 0.31 7.03
N ARG A 109 3.62 -0.53 6.72
CA ARG A 109 3.74 -1.61 5.73
C ARG A 109 3.61 -1.03 4.32
N THR A 110 4.71 -1.13 3.57
CA THR A 110 4.75 -0.77 2.15
C THR A 110 4.16 -1.91 1.34
N LEU A 111 3.02 -1.67 0.70
CA LEU A 111 2.49 -2.57 -0.33
C LEU A 111 3.23 -2.26 -1.64
N GLN A 112 3.67 -3.29 -2.36
CA GLN A 112 4.19 -3.13 -3.70
C GLN A 112 3.09 -3.51 -4.70
N PRO A 113 2.56 -2.56 -5.50
CA PRO A 113 1.65 -2.91 -6.56
C PRO A 113 2.43 -3.59 -7.68
N SER A 114 1.78 -4.54 -8.34
CA SER A 114 2.37 -5.29 -9.46
C SER A 114 2.63 -4.43 -10.72
N SER A 115 2.13 -3.19 -10.78
CA SER A 115 2.12 -2.33 -11.97
C SER A 115 3.16 -1.20 -11.97
N GLY A 116 4.04 -1.12 -10.97
CA GLY A 116 5.02 -0.03 -10.87
C GLY A 116 4.42 1.33 -10.49
N ASP A 117 3.12 1.40 -10.17
CA ASP A 117 2.52 2.59 -9.53
C ASP A 117 3.13 2.77 -8.13
N GLU A 118 3.50 3.98 -7.76
CA GLU A 118 4.06 4.23 -6.43
C GLU A 118 2.91 4.43 -5.42
N ILE A 119 2.83 3.59 -4.38
CA ILE A 119 1.84 3.79 -3.32
C ILE A 119 2.33 4.90 -2.41
N THR A 120 1.67 6.05 -2.52
CA THR A 120 2.04 7.27 -1.79
C THR A 120 1.71 7.21 -0.31
N THR A 121 0.65 6.46 0.06
CA THR A 121 0.16 6.36 1.45
C THR A 121 -0.46 4.98 1.69
N SER A 122 -0.19 4.41 2.86
CA SER A 122 -0.85 3.20 3.35
C SER A 122 -1.51 3.49 4.69
N VAL A 123 -2.67 2.86 4.95
CA VAL A 123 -3.38 2.92 6.23
C VAL A 123 -3.60 1.52 6.80
N SER A 124 -3.78 1.43 8.11
CA SER A 124 -4.06 0.16 8.79
C SER A 124 -5.25 0.24 9.73
N VAL A 125 -5.96 -0.88 9.89
CA VAL A 125 -7.04 -1.04 10.86
C VAL A 125 -7.09 -2.48 11.36
N GLN A 126 -7.51 -2.69 12.60
CA GLN A 126 -7.79 -3.98 13.19
C GLN A 126 -9.30 -4.11 13.38
N LEU A 127 -9.89 -5.23 12.97
CA LEU A 127 -11.33 -5.48 12.98
C LEU A 127 -11.63 -6.88 13.51
N TYR A 128 -12.77 -7.03 14.15
CA TYR A 128 -13.34 -8.36 14.41
C TYR A 128 -14.02 -8.94 13.16
N ASN A 129 -14.05 -10.26 13.05
CA ASN A 129 -14.64 -10.94 11.91
C ASN A 129 -16.16 -10.68 11.84
N GLY A 130 -16.61 -10.14 10.71
CA GLY A 130 -17.99 -9.71 10.48
C GLY A 130 -18.22 -8.22 10.73
N GLU A 131 -17.26 -7.52 11.35
CA GLU A 131 -17.33 -6.08 11.58
C GLU A 131 -17.30 -5.29 10.27
N THR A 132 -17.93 -4.11 10.28
CA THR A 132 -17.92 -3.15 9.18
C THR A 132 -17.42 -1.81 9.69
N GLN A 133 -16.32 -1.32 9.11
CA GLN A 133 -15.68 -0.06 9.49
C GLN A 133 -15.65 0.91 8.30
N PRO A 134 -16.18 2.14 8.45
CA PRO A 134 -16.01 3.18 7.45
C PRO A 134 -14.59 3.75 7.45
N LEU A 135 -14.01 3.86 6.27
CA LEU A 135 -12.80 4.63 5.94
C LEU A 135 -13.23 5.89 5.18
N ILE A 136 -13.04 7.04 5.81
CA ILE A 136 -13.31 8.35 5.20
C ILE A 136 -12.03 8.82 4.52
N ILE A 137 -12.11 9.10 3.22
CA ILE A 137 -11.04 9.57 2.36
C ILE A 137 -11.40 10.99 1.91
N LYS A 138 -10.51 11.95 2.18
CA LYS A 138 -10.64 13.33 1.72
C LYS A 138 -9.67 13.56 0.57
N LEU A 139 -10.21 14.03 -0.55
CA LEU A 139 -9.47 14.36 -1.77
C LEU A 139 -9.45 15.88 -1.91
N GLU A 140 -8.30 16.51 -1.64
CA GLU A 140 -8.11 17.95 -1.78
C GLU A 140 -7.44 18.27 -3.11
N ASN A 141 -8.04 19.18 -3.89
CA ASN A 141 -7.42 19.67 -5.11
C ASN A 141 -6.41 20.78 -4.81
N ILE A 142 -5.14 20.42 -4.71
CA ILE A 142 -4.01 21.33 -4.52
C ILE A 142 -3.42 21.85 -5.85
N GLY A 143 -4.06 21.51 -6.98
CA GLY A 143 -3.66 21.96 -8.31
C GLY A 143 -4.30 23.29 -8.72
N THR A 144 -4.01 23.73 -9.93
CA THR A 144 -4.62 24.92 -10.54
C THR A 144 -5.82 24.59 -11.43
N GLU A 145 -5.88 23.36 -11.94
CA GLU A 145 -6.97 22.89 -12.79
C GLU A 145 -8.12 22.31 -11.96
N PRO A 146 -9.39 22.48 -12.37
CA PRO A 146 -10.51 21.80 -11.76
C PRO A 146 -10.44 20.28 -11.99
N LEU A 147 -10.96 19.50 -11.04
CA LEU A 147 -11.13 18.05 -11.20
C LEU A 147 -12.49 17.75 -11.81
N GLU A 148 -12.53 17.11 -12.97
CA GLU A 148 -13.79 16.88 -13.70
C GLU A 148 -14.20 15.40 -13.71
N LYS A 149 -13.21 14.50 -13.71
CA LYS A 149 -13.44 13.06 -13.75
C LYS A 149 -12.64 12.36 -12.66
N LEU A 150 -13.31 11.46 -11.93
CA LEU A 150 -12.71 10.57 -10.92
C LEU A 150 -13.27 9.16 -11.11
N GLU A 151 -12.37 8.20 -11.23
CA GLU A 151 -12.67 6.76 -11.26
C GLU A 151 -11.93 6.10 -10.10
N VAL A 152 -12.64 5.27 -9.32
CA VAL A 152 -12.06 4.54 -8.19
C VAL A 152 -12.18 3.05 -8.43
N THR A 153 -11.05 2.35 -8.31
CA THR A 153 -11.00 0.89 -8.40
C THR A 153 -10.28 0.33 -7.17
N SER A 154 -10.52 -0.94 -6.84
CA SER A 154 -9.77 -1.63 -5.79
C SER A 154 -9.13 -2.91 -6.32
N LYS A 155 -7.95 -3.24 -5.79
CA LYS A 155 -7.25 -4.50 -6.06
C LYS A 155 -6.81 -5.12 -4.75
N MET A 156 -7.20 -6.37 -4.52
CA MET A 156 -6.69 -7.17 -3.41
C MET A 156 -5.31 -7.71 -3.75
N VAL A 157 -4.36 -7.61 -2.81
CA VAL A 157 -2.94 -7.95 -3.03
C VAL A 157 -2.56 -9.25 -2.33
N ASN A 158 -3.13 -9.52 -1.16
CA ASN A 158 -2.78 -10.67 -0.34
C ASN A 158 -4.03 -11.22 0.35
N LEU A 159 -4.38 -12.46 0.02
CA LEU A 159 -5.47 -13.19 0.65
C LEU A 159 -4.98 -14.57 1.05
N LYS A 160 -4.67 -14.75 2.33
CA LYS A 160 -4.41 -16.05 2.94
C LYS A 160 -5.70 -16.57 3.58
N GLY A 161 -6.64 -17.04 2.77
CA GLY A 161 -7.87 -17.65 3.25
C GLY A 161 -9.06 -17.43 2.34
N LYS A 162 -10.22 -17.95 2.75
CA LYS A 162 -11.48 -17.76 2.04
C LYS A 162 -12.18 -16.51 2.59
N LEU A 163 -12.41 -15.53 1.71
CA LEU A 163 -13.24 -14.36 1.98
C LEU A 163 -14.68 -14.64 1.54
N PHE A 164 -15.65 -14.20 2.34
CA PHE A 164 -17.07 -14.31 2.04
C PHE A 164 -17.69 -12.92 1.80
N GLY A 165 -18.25 -12.72 0.61
CA GLY A 165 -18.85 -11.44 0.23
C GLY A 165 -17.80 -10.38 -0.14
N ASP A 166 -18.26 -9.13 -0.24
CA ASP A 166 -17.44 -8.01 -0.69
C ASP A 166 -16.60 -7.44 0.46
N PHE A 167 -15.28 -7.34 0.23
CA PHE A 167 -14.34 -6.77 1.21
C PHE A 167 -14.45 -5.25 1.33
N LEU A 168 -14.59 -4.57 0.19
CA LEU A 168 -14.69 -3.12 0.10
C LEU A 168 -15.93 -2.78 -0.72
N SER A 169 -16.69 -1.81 -0.22
CA SER A 169 -17.86 -1.27 -0.93
C SER A 169 -17.90 0.24 -0.78
N TRP A 170 -18.39 0.94 -1.80
CA TRP A 170 -18.49 2.39 -1.82
C TRP A 170 -19.54 2.86 -2.84
N ASN A 171 -20.02 4.09 -2.67
CA ASN A 171 -20.80 4.83 -3.66
C ASN A 171 -20.08 6.16 -3.96
N LEU A 172 -19.97 6.53 -5.23
CA LEU A 172 -19.34 7.77 -5.68
C LEU A 172 -20.34 8.89 -5.98
N GLU A 173 -21.64 8.65 -5.97
CA GLU A 173 -22.68 9.62 -6.36
C GLU A 173 -22.56 10.94 -5.60
N ASP A 174 -22.50 10.89 -4.27
CA ASP A 174 -22.36 12.09 -3.43
C ASP A 174 -21.00 12.79 -3.64
N THR A 175 -19.94 12.03 -3.86
CA THR A 175 -18.60 12.59 -4.15
C THR A 175 -18.58 13.29 -5.51
N LEU A 176 -19.14 12.66 -6.54
CA LEU A 176 -19.19 13.18 -7.91
C LEU A 176 -20.17 14.34 -8.05
N SER A 177 -21.18 14.45 -7.19
CA SER A 177 -22.08 15.63 -7.16
C SER A 177 -21.36 16.95 -6.87
N GLN A 178 -20.15 16.88 -6.29
CA GLN A 178 -19.31 18.04 -5.97
C GLN A 178 -18.42 18.47 -7.15
N PHE A 179 -18.46 17.75 -8.27
CA PHE A 179 -17.60 18.00 -9.42
C PHE A 179 -18.25 19.02 -10.37
N PRO A 180 -17.45 19.90 -11.02
CA PRO A 180 -15.99 19.94 -11.00
C PRO A 180 -15.41 20.45 -9.66
N LEU A 181 -14.46 19.71 -9.08
CA LEU A 181 -13.83 20.10 -7.81
C LEU A 181 -12.80 21.20 -8.08
N LYS A 182 -13.14 22.43 -7.67
CA LYS A 182 -12.29 23.61 -7.87
C LYS A 182 -10.96 23.49 -7.11
N PRO A 183 -9.91 24.21 -7.55
CA PRO A 183 -8.68 24.40 -6.76
C PRO A 183 -8.96 24.83 -5.32
N GLY A 184 -8.31 24.18 -4.36
CA GLY A 184 -8.48 24.38 -2.92
C GLY A 184 -9.70 23.71 -2.30
N SER A 185 -10.60 23.12 -3.09
CA SER A 185 -11.77 22.41 -2.55
C SER A 185 -11.44 20.96 -2.17
N VAL A 186 -12.23 20.43 -1.24
CA VAL A 186 -12.09 19.06 -0.72
C VAL A 186 -13.37 18.27 -1.02
N ALA A 187 -13.23 17.11 -1.66
CA ALA A 187 -14.30 16.13 -1.79
C ALA A 187 -14.13 15.01 -0.74
N VAL A 188 -15.24 14.54 -0.19
CA VAL A 188 -15.26 13.42 0.77
C VAL A 188 -15.80 12.18 0.08
N PHE A 189 -15.08 11.08 0.27
CA PHE A 189 -15.38 9.75 -0.28
C PHE A 189 -15.29 8.72 0.85
N THR A 190 -16.32 7.89 1.00
CA THR A 190 -16.37 6.89 2.09
C THR A 190 -16.33 5.47 1.51
N VAL A 191 -15.38 4.68 2.00
CA VAL A 191 -15.25 3.25 1.70
C VAL A 191 -15.64 2.46 2.94
N TYR A 192 -16.54 1.50 2.80
CA TYR A 192 -16.89 0.57 3.87
C TYR A 192 -16.03 -0.68 3.75
N ILE A 193 -15.24 -0.94 4.81
CA ILE A 193 -14.42 -2.13 4.95
C ILE A 193 -15.24 -3.15 5.72
N LYS A 194 -15.56 -4.28 5.09
CA LYS A 194 -16.29 -5.36 5.74
C LYS A 194 -15.50 -6.65 5.57
N VAL A 195 -15.19 -7.29 6.70
CA VAL A 195 -14.40 -8.52 6.66
C VAL A 195 -15.26 -9.69 7.09
N LYS A 196 -15.27 -10.74 6.28
CA LYS A 196 -15.83 -12.03 6.68
C LYS A 196 -14.92 -13.14 6.16
N LEU A 197 -14.03 -13.60 7.02
CA LEU A 197 -13.09 -14.66 6.73
C LEU A 197 -13.51 -15.98 7.33
N ASP A 198 -13.02 -17.04 6.71
CA ASP A 198 -13.07 -18.38 7.25
C ASP A 198 -12.00 -18.58 8.33
N PHE A 199 -12.41 -18.79 9.59
CA PHE A 199 -11.52 -19.11 10.70
C PHE A 199 -11.54 -20.60 11.07
N SER A 200 -12.17 -21.47 10.28
CA SER A 200 -12.52 -22.86 10.64
C SER A 200 -11.37 -23.88 10.80
N CYS A 201 -10.12 -23.47 10.91
CA CYS A 201 -8.98 -24.38 10.75
C CYS A 201 -7.87 -24.18 11.79
N HIS A 202 -8.06 -24.46 13.08
CA HIS A 202 -6.92 -24.62 14.00
C HIS A 202 -7.21 -25.64 15.11
N GLU A 203 -6.79 -26.89 14.92
CA GLU A 203 -6.80 -27.95 15.96
C GLU A 203 -5.99 -27.53 17.22
N ASN A 204 -4.98 -26.67 17.06
CA ASN A 204 -4.13 -26.20 18.15
C ASN A 204 -4.86 -25.27 19.15
N LEU A 205 -6.01 -24.69 18.79
CA LEU A 205 -6.83 -23.87 19.71
C LEU A 205 -7.38 -24.67 20.90
N LEU A 206 -7.56 -25.99 20.71
CA LEU A 206 -8.15 -26.85 21.72
C LEU A 206 -7.13 -27.38 22.73
N GLN A 207 -5.83 -27.24 22.46
CA GLN A 207 -4.80 -27.70 23.37
C GLN A 207 -4.65 -26.77 24.58
N ASP A 208 -4.77 -25.45 24.39
CA ASP A 208 -4.63 -24.48 25.49
C ASP A 208 -5.86 -24.44 26.42
N LEU A 209 -7.03 -24.88 25.94
CA LEU A 209 -8.24 -25.02 26.76
C LEU A 209 -8.38 -26.40 27.42
N ASN A 210 -7.50 -27.35 27.08
CA ASN A 210 -7.56 -28.73 27.57
C ASN A 210 -6.84 -28.93 28.93
N ASP A 211 -6.41 -27.87 29.60
CA ASP A 211 -5.67 -27.97 30.87
C ASP A 211 -6.58 -28.39 32.06
N ASP A 212 -7.90 -28.42 31.87
CA ASP A 212 -8.83 -29.04 32.81
C ASP A 212 -8.98 -30.55 32.57
N GLY A 213 -7.90 -31.31 32.74
CA GLY A 213 -7.86 -32.68 33.28
C GLY A 213 -8.76 -33.78 32.70
N ILE A 214 -9.46 -33.60 31.57
CA ILE A 214 -10.30 -34.63 30.95
C ILE A 214 -9.73 -34.99 29.58
N SER A 215 -8.71 -35.85 29.60
CA SER A 215 -8.25 -36.56 28.42
C SER A 215 -9.35 -37.48 27.90
N VAL A 216 -10.17 -37.02 26.95
CA VAL A 216 -11.04 -37.90 26.18
C VAL A 216 -10.28 -38.30 24.92
N SER A 217 -9.76 -39.52 24.94
CA SER A 217 -9.30 -40.23 23.76
C SER A 217 -10.42 -40.24 22.71
N GLY A 218 -10.36 -39.32 21.74
CA GLY A 218 -11.24 -39.32 20.58
C GLY A 218 -11.00 -40.60 19.77
N LEU A 219 -12.01 -41.46 19.68
CA LEU A 219 -12.00 -42.56 18.74
C LEU A 219 -11.99 -41.98 17.31
N PRO A 220 -11.06 -42.38 16.44
CA PRO A 220 -11.13 -42.00 15.03
C PRO A 220 -12.34 -42.72 14.41
N LEU A 221 -13.24 -41.95 13.80
CA LEU A 221 -14.26 -42.46 12.88
C LEU A 221 -13.55 -43.21 11.75
N SER A 222 -13.43 -44.53 11.89
CA SER A 222 -12.88 -45.43 10.88
C SER A 222 -14.00 -46.27 10.28
N SER A 223 -14.10 -46.21 8.96
CA SER A 223 -14.90 -47.12 8.13
C SER A 223 -14.44 -48.57 8.32
N PRO A 224 -15.32 -49.58 8.23
CA PRO A 224 -14.95 -50.96 8.52
C PRO A 224 -14.16 -51.56 7.36
N PHE A 225 -12.83 -51.59 7.44
CA PHE A 225 -12.03 -52.46 6.57
C PHE A 225 -10.91 -53.16 7.36
N ARG A 226 -11.18 -54.43 7.65
CA ARG A 226 -10.31 -55.59 7.90
C ARG A 226 -8.86 -55.33 8.38
N GLN A 227 -8.62 -55.72 9.63
CA GLN A 227 -7.33 -55.83 10.33
C GLN A 227 -6.26 -56.64 9.58
N VAL A 228 -4.99 -56.18 9.65
CA VAL A 228 -3.81 -57.03 9.87
C VAL A 228 -2.78 -56.26 10.70
N ILE A 229 -2.46 -56.78 11.89
CA ILE A 229 -1.41 -56.29 12.82
C ILE A 229 -0.06 -56.91 12.44
N LYS A 230 1.02 -56.11 12.45
CA LYS A 230 2.37 -56.58 12.83
C LYS A 230 3.07 -55.52 13.70
N PRO A 231 3.65 -55.88 14.86
CA PRO A 231 4.45 -54.99 15.68
C PRO A 231 5.92 -54.98 15.20
N ARG A 232 6.73 -53.97 15.62
CA ARG A 232 8.08 -54.15 16.23
C ARG A 232 9.00 -52.89 16.18
N ILE A 233 9.41 -52.46 17.39
CA ILE A 233 10.73 -51.94 17.89
C ILE A 233 11.20 -50.49 17.70
N GLU A 234 11.52 -49.89 18.85
CA GLU A 234 12.33 -48.69 19.12
C GLU A 234 13.83 -48.85 18.80
N ASN A 235 14.49 -47.74 18.41
CA ASN A 235 15.68 -47.15 19.07
C ASN A 235 16.60 -46.41 18.08
N LYS A 236 16.76 -45.08 18.23
CA LYS A 236 18.06 -44.35 18.20
C LYS A 236 17.88 -42.83 18.45
N PRO A 237 18.95 -42.05 18.76
CA PRO A 237 19.01 -41.22 19.95
C PRO A 237 18.90 -39.71 19.67
N MET A 238 18.64 -39.01 20.78
CA MET A 238 18.57 -37.58 20.99
C MET A 238 19.78 -36.82 20.43
N ASN A 239 19.52 -35.81 19.60
CA ASN A 239 20.45 -34.73 19.27
C ASN A 239 19.75 -33.39 19.58
N PRO A 240 20.39 -32.42 20.25
CA PRO A 240 19.74 -31.20 20.68
C PRO A 240 19.61 -30.22 19.52
N GLN A 241 18.40 -29.99 19.03
CA GLN A 241 18.12 -28.91 18.09
C GLN A 241 17.47 -27.75 18.84
N GLU A 242 18.24 -26.66 18.86
CA GLU A 242 17.85 -25.25 18.76
C GLU A 242 16.55 -24.86 19.45
N ALA A 243 16.71 -24.02 20.48
CA ALA A 243 15.67 -23.23 21.11
C ALA A 243 14.82 -22.51 20.04
N THR A 244 13.77 -23.20 19.59
CA THR A 244 12.67 -22.60 18.85
C THR A 244 11.95 -21.76 19.88
N LYS A 245 12.16 -20.45 19.77
CA LYS A 245 11.39 -19.44 20.49
C LYS A 245 9.92 -19.82 20.41
N VAL A 246 9.26 -19.81 21.56
CA VAL A 246 7.80 -19.85 21.74
C VAL A 246 7.17 -19.09 20.58
N GLY A 247 6.56 -19.83 19.65
CA GLY A 247 6.04 -19.28 18.41
C GLY A 247 4.78 -18.49 18.69
N ASP A 248 4.83 -17.18 18.43
CA ASP A 248 3.66 -16.30 18.35
C ASP A 248 2.63 -16.87 17.38
N PHE A 249 1.59 -17.55 17.89
CA PHE A 249 0.41 -17.91 17.10
C PHE A 249 -0.56 -16.72 17.12
N SER A 250 -0.28 -15.67 16.35
CA SER A 250 -1.28 -14.62 16.15
C SER A 250 -2.44 -15.20 15.33
N HIS A 251 -3.60 -15.40 15.96
CA HIS A 251 -4.87 -15.77 15.30
C HIS A 251 -5.36 -14.71 14.29
N ILE A 252 -4.63 -13.60 14.22
CA ILE A 252 -4.86 -12.47 13.34
C ILE A 252 -4.59 -12.88 11.89
N LYS A 253 -5.61 -12.75 11.04
CA LYS A 253 -5.45 -12.82 9.59
C LYS A 253 -5.26 -11.43 9.01
N THR A 254 -4.46 -11.32 7.97
CA THR A 254 -4.20 -10.04 7.30
C THR A 254 -4.83 -10.00 5.93
N LEU A 255 -5.55 -8.91 5.62
CA LEU A 255 -6.02 -8.58 4.29
C LEU A 255 -5.37 -7.30 3.80
N GLU A 256 -4.94 -7.31 2.54
CA GLU A 256 -4.30 -6.16 1.92
C GLU A 256 -5.02 -5.81 0.62
N ALA A 257 -5.34 -4.53 0.44
CA ALA A 257 -5.88 -3.99 -0.80
C ALA A 257 -5.26 -2.64 -1.15
N ILE A 258 -5.39 -2.28 -2.42
CA ILE A 258 -4.97 -1.00 -2.96
C ILE A 258 -6.18 -0.37 -3.62
N LEU A 259 -6.53 0.84 -3.19
CA LEU A 259 -7.49 1.71 -3.86
C LEU A 259 -6.74 2.58 -4.87
N ASN A 260 -7.17 2.56 -6.12
CA ASN A 260 -6.59 3.38 -7.19
C ASN A 260 -7.60 4.43 -7.63
N PHE A 261 -7.15 5.67 -7.65
CA PHE A 261 -7.89 6.86 -8.06
C PHE A 261 -7.30 7.34 -9.37
N ARG A 262 -8.04 7.16 -10.46
CA ARG A 262 -7.71 7.74 -11.77
C ARG A 262 -8.50 9.02 -11.93
N TYR A 263 -7.84 10.11 -12.27
CA TYR A 263 -8.50 11.40 -12.34
C TYR A 263 -7.92 12.37 -13.36
N SER A 264 -8.75 13.31 -13.79
CA SER A 264 -8.40 14.29 -14.83
C SER A 264 -9.34 15.51 -14.79
N GLY A 265 -8.92 16.60 -15.44
CA GLY A 265 -9.74 17.79 -15.68
C GLY A 265 -8.97 18.81 -16.52
N GLY A 266 -9.64 19.87 -16.95
CA GLY A 266 -9.05 20.91 -17.80
C GLY A 266 -8.64 20.40 -19.18
N GLN A 267 -7.72 21.11 -19.84
CA GLN A 267 -7.26 20.75 -21.19
C GLN A 267 -6.57 19.38 -21.23
N GLY A 268 -5.92 18.98 -20.15
CA GLY A 268 -5.29 17.66 -20.07
C GLY A 268 -6.32 16.52 -20.19
N HIS A 269 -7.54 16.73 -19.67
CA HIS A 269 -8.62 15.75 -19.81
C HIS A 269 -9.11 15.62 -21.25
N THR A 270 -9.34 16.74 -21.94
CA THR A 270 -9.79 16.72 -23.34
C THR A 270 -8.78 16.06 -24.27
N ASP A 271 -7.50 16.19 -23.93
CA ASP A 271 -6.39 15.59 -24.68
C ASP A 271 -6.14 14.11 -24.28
N GLY A 272 -6.95 13.58 -23.35
CA GLY A 272 -6.94 12.17 -22.95
C GLY A 272 -5.94 11.81 -21.84
N TYR A 273 -5.27 12.79 -21.24
CA TYR A 273 -4.35 12.58 -20.13
C TYR A 273 -5.08 12.45 -18.79
N TYR A 274 -4.45 11.73 -17.86
CA TYR A 274 -4.95 11.54 -16.51
C TYR A 274 -3.78 11.33 -15.54
N ARG A 275 -4.08 11.48 -14.24
CA ARG A 275 -3.19 11.09 -13.15
C ARG A 275 -3.74 9.88 -12.43
N ASN A 276 -2.83 9.12 -11.83
CA ASN A 276 -3.15 8.03 -10.91
C ASN A 276 -2.66 8.38 -9.52
N LEU A 277 -3.34 7.83 -8.52
CA LEU A 277 -3.01 7.95 -7.11
C LEU A 277 -3.47 6.66 -6.42
N SER A 278 -2.62 6.09 -5.58
CA SER A 278 -2.89 4.81 -4.94
C SER A 278 -2.81 4.93 -3.42
N LEU A 279 -3.80 4.34 -2.74
CA LEU A 279 -3.89 4.23 -1.28
C LEU A 279 -3.84 2.75 -0.89
N GLY A 280 -2.81 2.36 -0.13
CA GLY A 280 -2.71 1.04 0.47
C GLY A 280 -3.62 0.90 1.69
N LEU A 281 -4.24 -0.26 1.85
CA LEU A 281 -5.07 -0.62 3.00
C LEU A 281 -4.60 -1.96 3.56
N HIS A 282 -4.24 -1.95 4.84
CA HIS A 282 -3.89 -3.14 5.61
C HIS A 282 -4.95 -3.39 6.69
N VAL A 283 -5.53 -4.59 6.72
CA VAL A 283 -6.56 -4.95 7.68
C VAL A 283 -6.12 -6.18 8.46
N GLU A 284 -6.00 -6.03 9.76
CA GLU A 284 -5.82 -7.12 10.71
C GLU A 284 -7.17 -7.60 11.19
N VAL A 285 -7.38 -8.90 11.16
CA VAL A 285 -8.70 -9.50 11.36
C VAL A 285 -8.61 -10.52 12.47
N GLU A 286 -9.35 -10.26 13.53
CA GLU A 286 -9.51 -11.16 14.66
C GLU A 286 -10.81 -11.94 14.57
N PRO A 287 -10.84 -13.17 15.08
CA PRO A 287 -12.07 -13.90 15.29
C PRO A 287 -12.94 -13.19 16.34
N SER A 288 -14.25 -13.20 16.16
CA SER A 288 -15.19 -12.60 17.13
C SER A 288 -15.68 -13.65 18.14
N VAL A 289 -16.04 -14.82 17.63
CA VAL A 289 -16.56 -15.94 18.41
C VAL A 289 -15.85 -17.21 18.01
N PHE A 290 -15.47 -18.01 19.00
CA PHE A 290 -14.93 -19.35 18.80
C PHE A 290 -15.87 -20.42 19.34
N PHE A 291 -16.04 -21.49 18.57
CA PHE A 291 -16.63 -22.73 19.05
C PHE A 291 -15.49 -23.66 19.42
N THR A 292 -15.17 -23.72 20.70
CA THR A 292 -14.02 -24.45 21.23
C THR A 292 -14.33 -25.95 21.35
N ARG A 293 -15.59 -26.33 21.49
CA ARG A 293 -15.98 -27.74 21.48
C ARG A 293 -17.34 -27.92 20.87
N VAL A 294 -17.45 -28.93 20.03
CA VAL A 294 -18.72 -29.37 19.44
C VAL A 294 -18.92 -30.83 19.82
N SER A 295 -20.03 -31.13 20.51
CA SER A 295 -20.40 -32.50 20.84
C SER A 295 -21.88 -32.74 20.57
N THR A 296 -22.26 -34.00 20.42
CA THR A 296 -23.65 -34.39 20.16
C THR A 296 -24.21 -35.16 21.35
N LEU A 297 -25.44 -34.82 21.75
CA LEU A 297 -26.24 -35.64 22.65
C LEU A 297 -27.34 -36.36 21.86
N PRO A 298 -27.66 -37.62 22.21
CA PRO A 298 -28.80 -38.31 21.63
C PRO A 298 -30.09 -37.52 21.88
N ALA A 299 -30.90 -37.33 20.84
CA ALA A 299 -32.26 -36.82 21.00
C ALA A 299 -33.25 -37.99 21.17
N THR A 300 -34.48 -37.66 21.54
CA THR A 300 -35.58 -38.64 21.69
C THR A 300 -35.93 -39.34 20.36
N SER A 301 -35.58 -38.74 19.22
CA SER A 301 -35.77 -39.30 17.88
C SER A 301 -34.45 -39.81 17.31
N THR A 302 -34.47 -40.98 16.69
CA THR A 302 -33.29 -41.57 16.00
C THR A 302 -32.83 -40.78 14.77
N ARG A 303 -33.57 -39.75 14.37
CA ARG A 303 -33.22 -38.83 13.27
C ARG A 303 -32.75 -37.47 13.76
N GLN A 304 -32.60 -37.28 15.07
CA GLN A 304 -32.20 -36.00 15.66
C GLN A 304 -31.07 -36.21 16.67
N CYS A 305 -30.26 -35.16 16.86
CA CYS A 305 -29.31 -35.05 17.96
C CYS A 305 -29.31 -33.60 18.45
N HIS A 306 -28.98 -33.40 19.72
CA HIS A 306 -28.72 -32.07 20.24
C HIS A 306 -27.23 -31.74 20.06
N LEU A 307 -26.93 -30.54 19.58
CA LEU A 307 -25.56 -30.05 19.50
C LEU A 307 -25.25 -29.27 20.79
N LEU A 308 -24.17 -29.64 21.45
CA LEU A 308 -23.57 -28.90 22.55
C LEU A 308 -22.37 -28.14 22.00
N LEU A 309 -22.36 -26.83 22.23
CA LEU A 309 -21.37 -25.91 21.68
C LEU A 309 -20.73 -25.14 22.84
N ASP A 310 -19.44 -25.33 23.06
CA ASP A 310 -18.70 -24.48 23.98
C ASP A 310 -18.32 -23.22 23.19
N VAL A 311 -18.88 -22.09 23.57
CA VAL A 311 -18.76 -20.82 22.86
C VAL A 311 -17.93 -19.84 23.66
N PHE A 312 -16.85 -19.35 23.05
CA PHE A 312 -15.94 -18.38 23.61
C PHE A 312 -16.09 -17.03 22.93
N ASN A 313 -16.22 -15.98 23.73
CA ASN A 313 -16.24 -14.60 23.27
C ASN A 313 -14.82 -14.03 23.23
N TYR A 314 -14.26 -13.85 22.03
CA TYR A 314 -12.91 -13.29 21.83
C TYR A 314 -12.92 -11.75 21.78
N THR A 315 -14.09 -11.12 21.84
CA THR A 315 -14.23 -9.66 21.79
C THR A 315 -14.21 -9.03 23.18
N GLU A 316 -13.93 -7.73 23.24
CA GLU A 316 -14.09 -6.92 24.46
C GLU A 316 -15.56 -6.53 24.75
N HIS A 317 -16.50 -6.93 23.89
CA HIS A 317 -17.91 -6.57 23.99
C HIS A 317 -18.73 -7.74 24.54
N GLU A 318 -19.88 -7.44 25.15
CA GLU A 318 -20.85 -8.48 25.50
C GLU A 318 -21.55 -9.01 24.24
N LEU A 319 -21.68 -10.34 24.15
CA LEU A 319 -22.34 -11.01 23.05
C LEU A 319 -23.62 -11.66 23.52
N MET A 320 -24.68 -11.50 22.72
CA MET A 320 -25.93 -12.24 22.89
C MET A 320 -26.04 -13.31 21.79
N ILE A 321 -26.15 -14.56 22.20
CA ILE A 321 -26.28 -15.71 21.31
C ILE A 321 -27.69 -16.25 21.43
N SER A 322 -28.47 -16.06 20.35
CA SER A 322 -29.81 -16.62 20.23
C SER A 322 -29.77 -17.90 19.40
N ALA A 323 -30.21 -19.03 19.97
CA ALA A 323 -30.46 -20.26 19.23
C ALA A 323 -31.97 -20.49 19.08
N LYS A 324 -32.41 -20.92 17.90
CA LYS A 324 -33.84 -21.11 17.61
C LYS A 324 -34.42 -22.14 18.59
N ASN A 325 -35.34 -21.69 19.45
CA ASN A 325 -36.01 -22.45 20.51
C ASN A 325 -35.22 -22.67 21.82
N ASN A 326 -34.11 -21.94 22.04
CA ASN A 326 -33.39 -21.90 23.32
C ASN A 326 -33.51 -20.51 23.95
N GLU A 327 -33.16 -20.40 25.24
CA GLU A 327 -32.96 -19.12 25.89
C GLU A 327 -31.72 -18.40 25.33
N ASP A 328 -31.74 -17.07 25.33
CA ASP A 328 -30.61 -16.26 24.87
C ASP A 328 -29.46 -16.39 25.88
N LEU A 329 -28.27 -16.71 25.35
CA LEU A 329 -27.04 -16.81 26.13
C LEU A 329 -26.31 -15.47 26.06
N VAL A 330 -25.99 -14.88 27.20
CA VAL A 330 -25.16 -13.68 27.28
C VAL A 330 -23.75 -14.10 27.67
N LEU A 331 -22.77 -13.74 26.84
CA LEU A 331 -21.35 -13.97 27.09
C LEU A 331 -20.65 -12.64 27.32
N HIS A 332 -20.00 -12.50 28.48
CA HIS A 332 -19.10 -11.38 28.74
C HIS A 332 -17.77 -11.55 27.98
N ALA A 333 -16.96 -10.49 27.94
CA ALA A 333 -15.67 -10.50 27.26
C ALA A 333 -14.74 -11.59 27.84
N GLY A 334 -14.15 -12.42 26.96
CA GLY A 334 -13.28 -13.52 27.36
C GLY A 334 -13.99 -14.68 28.06
N GLU A 335 -15.31 -14.72 28.06
CA GLU A 335 -16.08 -15.78 28.71
C GLU A 335 -16.29 -16.97 27.75
N CYS A 336 -16.26 -18.18 28.33
CA CYS A 336 -16.63 -19.44 27.66
C CYS A 336 -17.85 -20.05 28.37
N GLN A 337 -18.94 -20.32 27.65
CA GLN A 337 -20.08 -21.07 28.18
C GLN A 337 -20.54 -22.16 27.20
N ARG A 338 -21.25 -23.17 27.70
CA ARG A 338 -21.77 -24.33 26.95
C ARG A 338 -23.27 -24.20 26.69
#